data_AF-A0A7K1GGH9-F1
#
_entry.id   AF-A0A7K1GGH9-F1
#
_cell.length_a   1.000
_cell.length_b   1.000
_cell.length_c   1.000
_cell.angle_alpha   90.00
_cell.angle_beta   90.00
_cell.angle_gamma   90.00
#
_symmetry.space_group_name_H-M   'P 1'
#
loop_
_entity.id
_entity.type
_entity.pdbx_description
1 polymer ?
#
loop_
_entity_poly.entity_id
_entity_poly.type
_entity_poly.pdbx_seq_one_letter_code
_entity_poly.pdbx_strand_id
1 'polypeptide(L)'
;MHGRDQKGALSSLSSVAKIPYDCCKDGISNTFSIVPKSLGKEPEDQNRNLTSMLDGYAMQCGHHLNINVFNRETLIDAMEHPEEYP
;
A
#
# COMPACT_ATOMS: atom_id res chain seq x y z
N MET A 1 0.23 -12.63 -4.69
CA MET A 1 0.53 -13.78 -3.80
C MET A 1 1.29 -13.25 -2.59
N HIS A 2 0.95 -13.68 -1.38
CA HIS A 2 1.56 -13.15 -0.17
C HIS A 2 3.09 -13.29 -0.19
N GLY A 3 3.81 -12.21 0.13
CA GLY A 3 5.28 -12.19 0.26
C GLY A 3 6.10 -12.29 -1.03
N ARG A 4 5.47 -12.27 -2.22
CA ARG A 4 6.21 -12.40 -3.50
C ARG A 4 6.72 -11.08 -4.07
N ASP A 5 6.19 -9.96 -3.62
CA ASP A 5 6.66 -8.63 -4.02
C ASP A 5 7.85 -8.19 -3.16
N GLN A 6 9.06 -8.53 -3.59
CA GLN A 6 10.30 -8.29 -2.82
C GLN A 6 11.14 -7.11 -3.34
N LYS A 7 10.71 -6.47 -4.43
CA LYS A 7 11.42 -5.36 -5.08
C LYS A 7 11.00 -3.97 -4.59
N GLY A 8 10.27 -3.92 -3.47
CA GLY A 8 9.79 -2.69 -2.86
C GLY A 8 8.46 -2.17 -3.41
N ALA A 9 7.97 -1.11 -2.77
CA ALA A 9 6.64 -0.53 -2.98
C ALA A 9 6.38 -0.13 -4.44
N LEU A 10 7.28 0.67 -5.02
CA LEU A 10 7.12 1.20 -6.37
C LEU A 10 7.06 0.10 -7.44
N SER A 11 7.87 -0.95 -7.29
CA SER A 11 7.85 -2.08 -8.23
C SER A 11 6.55 -2.88 -8.14
N SER A 12 6.00 -3.07 -6.94
CA SER A 12 4.72 -3.75 -6.74
C SER A 12 3.58 -2.94 -7.37
N LEU A 13 3.50 -1.64 -7.04
CA LEU A 13 2.49 -0.72 -7.59
C LEU A 13 2.57 -0.64 -9.12
N SER A 14 3.77 -0.47 -9.68
CA SER A 14 3.97 -0.42 -11.14
C SER A 14 3.63 -1.73 -11.84
N SER A 15 3.66 -2.87 -11.14
CA SER A 15 3.27 -4.15 -11.72
C SER A 15 1.75 -4.27 -11.85
N VAL A 16 1.00 -3.80 -10.86
CA VAL A 16 -0.47 -3.81 -10.89
C VAL A 16 -1.01 -2.74 -11.85
N ALA A 17 -0.36 -1.57 -11.93
CA ALA A 17 -0.76 -0.49 -12.85
C ALA A 17 -0.72 -0.91 -14.33
N LYS A 18 0.02 -1.97 -14.68
CA LYS A 18 0.08 -2.51 -16.05
C LYS A 18 -1.15 -3.32 -16.45
N ILE A 19 -2.04 -3.65 -15.52
CA ILE A 19 -3.25 -4.43 -15.84
C ILE A 19 -4.19 -3.50 -16.64
N PRO A 20 -4.57 -3.88 -17.88
CA PRO A 20 -5.36 -3.01 -18.75
C PRO A 20 -6.80 -2.89 -18.24
N TYR A 21 -7.18 -1.71 -17.77
CA TYR A 21 -8.52 -1.45 -17.25
C TYR A 21 -9.63 -1.69 -18.28
N ASP A 22 -9.36 -1.54 -19.57
CA ASP A 22 -10.34 -1.80 -20.64
C ASP A 22 -10.90 -3.23 -20.63
N CYS A 23 -10.11 -4.19 -20.12
CA CYS A 23 -10.50 -5.59 -19.97
C CYS A 23 -11.13 -5.90 -18.60
N CYS A 24 -11.12 -4.94 -17.67
CA CYS A 24 -11.50 -5.10 -16.27
C CYS A 24 -12.32 -3.90 -15.77
N LYS A 25 -13.36 -3.52 -16.53
CA LYS A 25 -14.20 -2.34 -16.23
C LYS A 25 -15.01 -2.43 -14.93
N ASP A 26 -15.09 -3.62 -14.34
CA ASP A 26 -15.67 -3.84 -13.01
C ASP A 26 -14.67 -3.54 -11.87
N GLY A 27 -13.43 -3.15 -12.24
CA GLY A 27 -12.42 -2.65 -11.32
C GLY A 27 -11.22 -3.58 -11.19
N ILE A 28 -10.10 -2.97 -10.80
CA ILE A 28 -8.85 -3.65 -10.42
C ILE A 28 -8.50 -3.16 -9.03
N SER A 29 -8.68 -4.02 -8.02
CA SER A 29 -8.37 -3.68 -6.63
C SER A 29 -6.95 -4.11 -6.26
N ASN A 30 -6.19 -3.19 -5.67
CA ASN A 30 -4.88 -3.47 -5.09
C ASN A 30 -4.89 -3.13 -3.59
N THR A 31 -4.50 -4.06 -2.73
CA THR A 31 -4.30 -3.79 -1.30
C THR A 31 -2.81 -3.80 -0.99
N PHE A 32 -2.30 -2.64 -0.60
CA PHE A 32 -0.89 -2.41 -0.31
C PHE A 32 -0.70 -2.10 1.17
N SER A 33 0.31 -2.71 1.78
CA SER A 33 0.67 -2.46 3.18
C SER A 33 2.13 -2.07 3.26
N ILE A 34 2.42 -1.02 4.04
CA ILE A 34 3.77 -0.49 4.23
C ILE A 34 3.99 -0.15 5.69
N VAL A 35 5.21 -0.41 6.19
CA VAL A 35 5.58 0.00 7.55
C VAL A 35 5.87 1.50 7.58
N PRO A 36 5.48 2.25 8.63
CA PRO A 36 5.65 3.70 8.70
C PRO A 36 7.09 4.17 8.42
N LYS A 37 8.08 3.45 8.98
CA LYS A 37 9.51 3.78 8.83
C LYS A 37 10.01 3.70 7.38
N SER A 38 9.34 2.94 6.50
CA SER A 38 9.68 2.88 5.08
C SER A 38 9.18 4.08 4.30
N LEU A 39 8.18 4.81 4.81
CA LEU A 39 7.70 6.06 4.22
C LEU A 39 8.54 7.26 4.64
N GLY A 40 9.26 7.19 5.76
CA GLY A 40 10.07 8.31 6.23
C GLY A 40 10.34 8.21 7.73
N LYS A 41 11.35 8.97 8.20
CA LYS A 41 11.65 9.05 9.64
C LYS A 41 10.67 9.96 10.36
N GLU A 42 10.39 11.12 9.76
CA GLU A 42 9.49 12.13 10.30
C GLU A 42 8.09 12.04 9.67
N PRO A 43 7.02 12.43 10.37
CA PRO A 43 5.65 12.41 9.84
C PRO A 43 5.48 13.20 8.54
N GLU A 44 6.18 14.32 8.42
CA GLU A 44 6.15 15.17 7.22
C GLU A 44 6.73 14.46 6.00
N ASP A 45 7.84 13.75 6.19
CA ASP A 45 8.45 12.91 5.14
C ASP A 45 7.51 11.76 4.76
N GLN A 46 6.87 11.13 5.75
CA GLN A 46 5.92 10.04 5.50
C GLN A 46 4.75 10.49 4.64
N ASN A 47 4.14 11.63 4.98
CA ASN A 47 3.03 12.20 4.20
C ASN A 47 3.46 12.57 2.78
N ARG A 48 4.61 13.23 2.63
CA ARG A 48 5.15 13.63 1.32
C ARG A 48 5.43 12.41 0.44
N ASN A 49 6.09 11.40 1.00
CA ASN A 49 6.48 10.20 0.25
C ASN A 49 5.27 9.33 -0.08
N LEU A 50 4.27 9.22 0.81
CA LEU A 50 3.00 8.56 0.54
C LEU A 50 2.26 9.24 -0.61
N THR A 51 2.14 10.57 -0.57
CA THR A 51 1.49 11.35 -1.64
C THR A 51 2.21 11.16 -2.98
N SER A 52 3.55 11.23 -2.98
CA SER A 52 4.36 11.01 -4.19
C SER A 52 4.18 9.61 -4.78
N MET A 53 4.03 8.59 -3.91
CA MET A 53 3.76 7.21 -4.33
C MET A 53 2.36 7.06 -4.93
N LEU A 54 1.36 7.73 -4.36
CA LEU A 54 -0.01 7.78 -4.88
C LEU A 54 -0.06 8.45 -6.25
N ASP A 55 0.58 9.61 -6.39
CA ASP A 55 0.69 10.34 -7.65
C ASP A 55 1.33 9.45 -8.72
N GLY A 56 2.44 8.79 -8.40
CA GLY A 56 3.11 7.87 -9.30
C GLY A 56 2.24 6.69 -9.75
N TYR A 57 1.42 6.12 -8.85
CA TYR A 57 0.50 5.03 -9.18
C TYR A 57 -0.64 5.49 -10.10
N ALA A 58 -1.24 6.64 -9.80
CA ALA A 58 -2.31 7.23 -10.61
C ALA A 58 -1.80 7.65 -12.01
N MET A 59 -0.61 8.25 -12.09
CA MET A 59 0.04 8.61 -13.36
C MET A 59 0.32 7.40 -14.26
N GLN A 60 0.48 6.21 -13.66
CA GLN A 60 0.66 4.96 -14.40
C GLN A 60 -0.66 4.25 -14.72
N CYS A 61 -1.80 4.95 -14.61
CA CYS A 61 -3.15 4.41 -14.83
C CYS A 61 -3.53 3.30 -13.83
N GLY A 62 -2.94 3.29 -12.63
CA GLY A 62 -3.41 2.46 -11.52
C GLY A 62 -4.87 2.80 -11.17
N HIS A 63 -5.73 1.77 -11.04
CA HIS A 63 -7.17 1.97 -10.92
C HIS A 63 -7.63 2.24 -9.48
N HIS A 64 -7.32 1.33 -8.55
CA HIS A 64 -7.74 1.42 -7.15
C HIS A 64 -6.65 0.90 -6.21
N LEU A 65 -6.46 1.59 -5.08
CA LEU A 65 -5.46 1.25 -4.08
C LEU A 65 -6.00 1.41 -2.66
N ASN A 66 -6.10 0.29 -1.93
CA ASN A 66 -6.22 0.28 -0.47
C ASN A 66 -4.83 0.38 0.14
N ILE A 67 -4.65 1.27 1.12
CA ILE A 67 -3.36 1.50 1.76
C ILE A 67 -3.48 1.31 3.27
N ASN A 68 -2.62 0.43 3.77
CA ASN A 68 -2.40 0.21 5.18
C ASN A 68 -1.02 0.72 5.58
N VAL A 69 -0.95 1.54 6.63
CA VAL A 69 0.30 2.04 7.20
C VAL A 69 0.41 1.60 8.65
N PHE A 70 0.92 0.39 8.87
CA PHE A 70 1.09 -0.18 10.21
C PHE A 70 2.24 -1.18 10.26
N ASN A 71 2.63 -1.57 11.47
CA ASN A 71 3.58 -2.66 11.71
C ASN A 71 2.82 -3.97 11.92
N ARG A 72 3.44 -5.10 11.56
CA ARG A 72 2.84 -6.43 11.76
C ARG A 72 2.60 -6.71 13.24
N GLU A 73 3.49 -6.21 14.08
CA GLU A 73 3.44 -6.33 15.53
C GLU A 73 2.15 -5.70 16.09
N THR A 74 1.71 -4.56 15.55
CA THR A 74 0.44 -3.93 15.93
C THR A 74 -0.76 -4.84 15.64
N LEU A 75 -0.74 -5.56 14.52
CA LEU A 75 -1.83 -6.50 14.20
C LEU A 75 -1.82 -7.73 15.10
N ILE A 76 -0.64 -8.22 15.47
CA ILE A 76 -0.51 -9.34 16.41
C ILE A 76 -1.04 -8.93 17.78
N ASP A 77 -0.65 -7.74 18.24
CA ASP A 77 -1.12 -7.20 19.50
C ASP A 77 -2.64 -7.03 19.51
N ALA A 78 -3.23 -6.49 18.44
CA ALA A 78 -4.68 -6.39 18.28
C ALA A 78 -5.42 -7.74 18.20
N MET A 79 -4.74 -8.81 17.76
CA MET A 79 -5.31 -10.16 17.79
C MET A 79 -5.36 -10.74 19.20
N GLU A 80 -4.34 -10.48 20.03
CA GLU A 80 -4.24 -10.96 21.40
C GLU A 80 -5.07 -10.10 22.38
N HIS A 81 -5.15 -8.78 22.12
CA HIS A 81 -5.80 -7.78 22.97
C HIS A 81 -6.84 -6.96 22.18
N PRO A 82 -7.89 -7.59 21.61
CA PRO A 82 -8.86 -6.90 20.75
C PRO A 82 -9.58 -5.73 21.45
N GLU A 83 -9.74 -5.77 22.77
CA GLU A 83 -10.33 -4.71 23.58
C GLU A 83 -9.52 -3.39 23.59
N GLU A 84 -8.22 -3.45 23.27
CA GLU A 84 -7.36 -2.26 23.20
C GLU A 84 -7.44 -1.55 21.83
N TYR A 85 -8.11 -2.17 20.86
CA TYR A 85 -8.23 -1.70 19.47
C TYR A 85 -9.70 -1.66 19.02
N PRO A 86 -10.52 -0.75 19.57
CA PRO A 86 -11.97 -0.66 19.30
C PRO A 86 -12.32 -0.19 17.88
#